data_AF-A0A485LTL5-F1
#
_entry.id   AF-A0A485LTL5-F1
#
_cell.length_a   1.000
_cell.length_b   1.000
_cell.length_c   1.000
_cell.angle_alpha   90.00
_cell.angle_beta   90.00
_cell.angle_gamma   90.00
#
_symmetry.space_group_name_H-M   'P 1'
#
loop_
_entity.id
_entity.type
_entity.pdbx_description
1 polymer ?
#
loop_
_entity_poly.entity_id
_entity_poly.type
_entity_poly.pdbx_seq_one_letter_code
_entity_poly.pdbx_strand_id
1 'polypeptide(L)'
;MAYERQMTPVTLPPPPPHVPMATWKKALIIFIALTIFVSGAIVFMAIVGWLGLDKHGKDIWVEVNSQILNACFTFVAVVMHPMRLRCLFHMLRFRSTGDSKHLLAIQKDFPNVPLNTAEEQLRFFKIIILFNVNSTFQYPIVVAMWGYKYDVRPNAIIIVFLPLAMIAGTVAGIWQALIERRYKKELAALATTA
;
A
#
# COMPACT_ATOMS: atom_id res chain seq x y z
N MET A 1 -13.63 -24.91 -16.20
CA MET A 1 -13.80 -26.21 -15.50
C MET A 1 -12.56 -26.74 -14.76
N ALA A 2 -11.39 -26.07 -14.77
CA ALA A 2 -10.27 -26.39 -13.85
C ALA A 2 -9.99 -25.31 -12.78
N TYR A 3 -10.62 -24.12 -12.89
CA TYR A 3 -10.35 -22.95 -12.03
C TYR A 3 -11.25 -22.87 -10.78
N GLU A 4 -12.41 -23.53 -10.78
CA GLU A 4 -13.34 -23.53 -9.64
C GLU A 4 -12.92 -24.49 -8.51
N ARG A 5 -11.84 -25.26 -8.69
CA ARG A 5 -11.56 -26.43 -7.85
C ARG A 5 -10.60 -26.19 -6.68
N GLN A 6 -10.22 -24.94 -6.36
CA GLN A 6 -9.18 -24.67 -5.34
C GLN A 6 -9.52 -23.51 -4.39
N MET A 7 -10.79 -23.22 -4.19
CA MET A 7 -11.21 -22.29 -3.14
C MET A 7 -12.06 -23.02 -2.11
N THR A 8 -11.48 -24.06 -1.50
CA THR A 8 -12.10 -24.77 -0.40
C THR A 8 -12.12 -23.87 0.82
N PRO A 9 -13.24 -23.80 1.57
CA PRO A 9 -13.24 -23.17 2.88
C PRO A 9 -12.11 -23.75 3.75
N VAL A 10 -11.34 -22.88 4.39
CA VAL A 10 -10.26 -23.25 5.30
C VAL A 10 -10.59 -22.69 6.67
N THR A 11 -10.57 -23.53 7.69
CA THR A 11 -10.72 -23.09 9.08
C THR A 11 -9.37 -22.59 9.59
N LEU A 12 -9.15 -21.27 9.58
CA LEU A 12 -7.97 -20.65 10.17
C LEU A 12 -8.21 -20.35 11.66
N PRO A 13 -7.14 -20.30 12.48
CA PRO A 13 -7.27 -19.90 13.87
C PRO A 13 -7.80 -18.46 13.96
N PRO A 14 -8.50 -18.11 15.06
CA PRO A 14 -8.94 -16.74 15.29
C PRO A 14 -7.73 -15.79 15.34
N PRO A 15 -7.94 -14.50 15.02
CA PRO A 15 -6.88 -13.50 15.12
C PRO A 15 -6.27 -13.50 16.53
N PRO A 16 -4.94 -13.36 16.66
CA PRO A 16 -4.32 -13.17 17.96
C PRO A 16 -4.85 -11.90 18.64
N PRO A 17 -4.77 -11.81 19.99
CA PRO A 17 -5.13 -10.61 20.72
C PRO A 17 -4.43 -9.37 20.14
N HIS A 18 -5.13 -8.24 20.12
CA HIS A 18 -4.57 -7.01 19.57
C HIS A 18 -3.34 -6.57 20.38
N VAL A 19 -2.15 -6.69 19.77
CA VAL A 19 -0.92 -6.14 20.32
C VAL A 19 -0.82 -4.67 19.90
N PRO A 20 -0.79 -3.72 20.85
CA PRO A 20 -0.70 -2.31 20.51
C PRO A 20 0.60 -2.03 19.75
N MET A 21 0.48 -1.36 18.61
CA MET A 21 1.66 -0.90 17.87
C MET A 21 2.49 0.04 18.76
N ALA A 22 3.80 -0.22 18.82
CA ALA A 22 4.75 0.61 19.55
C ALA A 22 4.61 2.09 19.17
N THR A 23 4.66 2.98 20.16
CA THR A 23 4.40 4.41 19.99
C THR A 23 5.27 5.06 18.93
N TRP A 24 6.55 4.67 18.85
CA TRP A 24 7.48 5.19 17.84
C TRP A 24 7.08 4.84 16.40
N LYS A 25 6.49 3.64 16.17
CA LYS A 25 6.00 3.24 14.85
C LYS A 25 4.82 4.11 14.43
N LYS A 26 3.89 4.37 15.36
CA LYS A 26 2.76 5.28 15.12
C LYS A 26 3.25 6.69 14.81
N ALA A 27 4.18 7.21 15.61
CA ALA A 27 4.77 8.52 15.40
C ALA A 27 5.45 8.62 14.03
N LEU A 28 6.20 7.59 13.63
CA LEU A 28 6.84 7.54 12.31
C LEU A 28 5.82 7.56 11.17
N ILE A 29 4.75 6.77 11.26
CA ILE A 29 3.68 6.75 10.25
C ILE A 29 3.02 8.12 10.14
N ILE A 30 2.68 8.74 11.27
CA ILE A 30 2.07 10.07 11.31
C ILE A 30 3.02 11.12 10.72
N PHE A 31 4.30 11.08 11.09
CA PHE A 31 5.31 11.99 10.56
C PHE A 31 5.42 11.89 9.04
N ILE A 32 5.60 10.68 8.51
CA ILE A 32 5.68 10.45 7.05
C ILE A 32 4.39 10.92 6.35
N ALA A 33 3.21 10.62 6.90
CA ALA A 33 1.94 11.03 6.33
C ALA A 33 1.78 12.56 6.31
N LEU A 34 2.17 13.24 7.39
CA LEU A 34 2.17 14.70 7.46
C LEU A 34 3.16 15.31 6.47
N THR A 35 4.38 14.77 6.36
CA THR A 35 5.37 15.23 5.38
C THR A 35 4.83 15.10 3.96
N ILE A 36 4.25 13.96 3.60
CA ILE A 36 3.63 13.75 2.28
C ILE A 36 2.51 14.77 2.05
N PHE A 37 1.63 14.96 3.03
CA PHE A 37 0.51 15.88 2.90
C PHE A 37 0.97 17.33 2.72
N VAL A 38 1.88 17.80 3.56
CA VAL A 38 2.40 19.18 3.52
C VAL A 38 3.16 19.43 2.22
N SER A 39 4.09 18.55 1.84
CA SER A 39 4.84 18.71 0.59
C SER A 39 3.93 18.62 -0.64
N GLY A 40 2.95 17.73 -0.64
CA GLY A 40 1.93 17.65 -1.69
C GLY A 40 1.11 18.94 -1.83
N ALA A 41 0.69 19.51 -0.70
CA ALA A 41 -0.03 20.78 -0.68
C ALA A 41 0.85 21.94 -1.19
N ILE A 42 2.14 21.99 -0.83
CA ILE A 42 3.05 23.03 -1.32
C ILE A 42 3.24 22.91 -2.83
N VAL A 43 3.47 21.71 -3.37
CA VAL A 43 3.56 21.50 -4.82
C VAL A 43 2.29 21.97 -5.53
N PHE A 44 1.12 21.58 -5.00
CA PHE A 44 -0.16 22.01 -5.55
C PHE A 44 -0.30 23.54 -5.57
N MET A 45 -0.06 24.20 -4.43
CA MET A 45 -0.15 25.65 -4.32
C MET A 45 0.85 26.38 -5.23
N ALA A 46 2.08 25.86 -5.37
CA ALA A 46 3.09 26.40 -6.28
C ALA A 46 2.67 26.26 -7.75
N ILE A 47 2.08 25.13 -8.14
CA ILE A 47 1.60 24.90 -9.50
C ILE A 47 0.42 25.81 -9.85
N VAL A 48 -0.54 25.96 -8.94
CA VAL A 48 -1.73 26.81 -9.12
C VAL A 48 -1.38 28.31 -9.04
N GLY A 49 -0.26 28.67 -8.41
CA GLY A 49 0.20 30.06 -8.29
C GLY A 49 -0.30 30.78 -7.04
N TRP A 50 -0.85 30.04 -6.06
CA TRP A 50 -1.32 30.62 -4.79
C TRP A 50 -0.20 31.16 -3.91
N LEU A 51 1.05 30.77 -4.16
CA LEU A 51 2.22 31.27 -3.42
C LEU A 51 2.76 32.61 -3.97
N GLY A 52 2.22 33.12 -5.09
CA GLY A 52 2.68 34.38 -5.68
C GLY A 52 4.16 34.40 -6.10
N LEU A 53 4.74 33.23 -6.37
CA LEU A 53 6.15 33.07 -6.74
C LEU A 53 6.36 33.41 -8.22
N ASP A 54 7.54 33.94 -8.53
CA ASP A 54 8.03 34.03 -9.90
C ASP A 54 8.35 32.64 -10.46
N LYS A 55 8.67 32.57 -11.76
CA LYS A 55 8.93 31.29 -12.43
C LYS A 55 10.06 30.50 -11.75
N HIS A 56 11.16 31.19 -11.41
CA HIS A 56 12.32 30.55 -10.80
C HIS A 56 12.00 30.02 -9.40
N GLY A 57 11.33 30.81 -8.57
CA GLY A 57 10.88 30.38 -7.25
C GLY A 57 9.92 29.19 -7.33
N LYS A 58 8.96 29.22 -8.26
CA LYS A 58 8.04 28.10 -8.49
C LYS A 58 8.78 26.80 -8.80
N ASP A 59 9.75 26.84 -9.71
CA ASP A 59 10.52 25.67 -10.11
C ASP A 59 11.31 25.07 -8.93
N ILE A 60 11.92 25.92 -8.10
CA ILE A 60 12.64 25.49 -6.88
C ILE A 60 11.69 24.82 -5.89
N TRP A 61 10.56 25.46 -5.55
CA TRP A 61 9.63 24.93 -4.55
C TRP A 61 8.97 23.63 -5.02
N VAL A 62 8.64 23.52 -6.30
CA VAL A 62 8.12 22.28 -6.89
C VAL A 62 9.18 21.19 -6.82
N GLU A 63 10.42 21.46 -7.18
CA GLU A 63 11.49 20.45 -7.18
C GLU A 63 11.80 19.95 -5.77
N VAL A 64 12.02 20.85 -4.80
CA VAL A 64 12.35 20.47 -3.42
C VAL A 64 11.25 19.60 -2.82
N ASN A 65 9.98 19.99 -2.96
CA ASN A 65 8.88 19.20 -2.41
C ASN A 65 8.64 17.90 -3.19
N SER A 66 8.88 17.89 -4.50
CA SER A 66 8.81 16.66 -5.31
C SER A 66 9.88 15.65 -4.91
N GLN A 67 11.08 16.10 -4.54
CA GLN A 67 12.14 15.23 -4.01
C GLN A 67 11.79 14.67 -2.62
N ILE A 68 11.19 15.48 -1.74
CA ILE A 68 10.68 15.02 -0.43
C ILE A 68 9.59 13.95 -0.63
N LEU A 69 8.61 14.22 -1.50
CA LEU A 69 7.55 13.26 -1.83
C LEU A 69 8.11 11.95 -2.39
N ASN A 70 9.03 12.05 -3.36
CA ASN A 70 9.70 10.90 -3.95
C ASN A 70 10.43 10.06 -2.89
N ALA A 71 11.15 10.71 -1.97
CA ALA A 71 11.85 10.02 -0.89
C ALA A 71 10.87 9.29 0.06
N CYS A 72 9.79 9.94 0.47
CA CYS A 72 8.79 9.33 1.36
C CYS A 72 8.09 8.13 0.71
N PHE A 73 7.60 8.28 -0.54
CA PHE A 73 6.93 7.19 -1.23
C PHE A 73 7.88 6.03 -1.54
N THR A 74 9.11 6.33 -1.95
CA THR A 74 10.15 5.32 -2.17
C THR A 74 10.48 4.57 -0.88
N PHE A 75 10.66 5.27 0.25
CA PHE A 75 10.92 4.64 1.53
C PHE A 75 9.80 3.66 1.92
N VAL A 76 8.54 4.10 1.87
CA VAL A 76 7.40 3.24 2.17
C VAL A 76 7.36 2.03 1.23
N ALA A 77 7.58 2.23 -0.06
CA ALA A 77 7.62 1.15 -1.03
C ALA A 77 8.74 0.15 -0.73
N VAL A 78 9.99 0.60 -0.57
CA VAL A 78 11.15 -0.27 -0.33
C VAL A 78 11.00 -1.08 0.97
N VAL A 79 10.53 -0.45 2.05
CA VAL A 79 10.37 -1.14 3.34
C VAL A 79 9.22 -2.16 3.29
N MET A 80 8.12 -1.85 2.60
CA MET A 80 6.93 -2.72 2.56
C MET A 80 6.97 -3.78 1.45
N HIS A 81 7.70 -3.54 0.34
CA HIS A 81 7.66 -4.42 -0.83
C HIS A 81 8.13 -5.86 -0.54
N PRO A 82 9.18 -6.12 0.27
CA PRO A 82 9.58 -7.49 0.60
C PRO A 82 8.45 -8.30 1.25
N MET A 83 7.72 -7.69 2.19
CA MET A 83 6.54 -8.31 2.81
C MET A 83 5.41 -8.52 1.78
N ARG A 84 5.15 -7.54 0.91
CA ARG A 84 4.11 -7.63 -0.15
C ARG A 84 4.42 -8.72 -1.18
N LEU A 85 5.68 -8.90 -1.55
CA LEU A 85 6.15 -9.97 -2.46
C LEU A 85 6.07 -11.33 -1.78
N ARG A 86 6.49 -11.45 -0.52
CA ARG A 86 6.34 -12.68 0.26
C ARG A 86 4.87 -13.08 0.39
N CYS A 87 3.98 -12.12 0.67
CA CYS A 87 2.55 -12.34 0.74
C CYS A 87 1.97 -12.81 -0.61
N LEU A 88 2.38 -12.16 -1.71
CA LEU A 88 2.02 -12.59 -3.07
C LEU A 88 2.49 -14.00 -3.37
N PHE A 89 3.73 -14.34 -3.03
CA PHE A 89 4.29 -15.68 -3.19
C PHE A 89 3.47 -16.73 -2.44
N HIS A 90 3.14 -16.49 -1.17
CA HIS A 90 2.29 -17.40 -0.40
C HIS A 90 0.90 -17.54 -1.01
N MET A 91 0.29 -16.45 -1.46
CA MET A 91 -1.04 -16.50 -2.08
C MET A 91 -1.02 -17.29 -3.39
N LEU A 92 0.00 -17.09 -4.25
CA LEU A 92 0.17 -17.87 -5.48
C LEU A 92 0.42 -19.35 -5.19
N ARG A 93 1.23 -19.68 -4.17
CA ARG A 93 1.49 -21.06 -3.75
C ARG A 93 0.25 -21.73 -3.18
N PHE A 94 -0.53 -21.05 -2.33
CA PHE A 94 -1.82 -21.54 -1.87
C PHE A 94 -2.73 -21.85 -3.05
N ARG A 95 -2.88 -20.91 -3.98
CA ARG A 95 -3.72 -21.09 -5.17
C ARG A 95 -3.25 -22.23 -6.07
N SER A 96 -1.97 -22.55 -6.10
CA SER A 96 -1.46 -23.67 -6.91
C SER A 96 -1.58 -25.02 -6.21
N THR A 97 -1.46 -25.06 -4.88
CA THR A 97 -1.28 -26.32 -4.12
C THR A 97 -2.48 -26.69 -3.24
N GLY A 98 -3.34 -25.73 -2.90
CA GLY A 98 -4.39 -25.88 -1.89
C GLY A 98 -3.87 -25.97 -0.44
N ASP A 99 -2.57 -25.80 -0.20
CA ASP A 99 -1.97 -25.98 1.12
C ASP A 99 -2.18 -24.75 2.03
N SER A 100 -3.04 -24.92 3.04
CA SER A 100 -3.42 -23.89 4.02
C SER A 100 -2.25 -23.30 4.82
N LYS A 101 -1.07 -23.94 4.86
CA LYS A 101 0.12 -23.35 5.51
C LYS A 101 0.50 -21.99 4.92
N HIS A 102 0.21 -21.79 3.64
CA HIS A 102 0.48 -20.53 2.96
C HIS A 102 -0.49 -19.42 3.42
N LEU A 103 -1.75 -19.75 3.68
CA LEU A 103 -2.69 -18.79 4.28
C LEU A 103 -2.31 -18.46 5.73
N LEU A 104 -1.83 -19.44 6.51
CA LEU A 104 -1.33 -19.20 7.86
C LEU A 104 -0.12 -18.25 7.87
N ALA A 105 0.79 -18.39 6.90
CA ALA A 105 1.93 -17.49 6.76
C ALA A 105 1.50 -16.05 6.44
N ILE A 106 0.42 -15.88 5.66
CA ILE A 106 -0.17 -14.57 5.38
C ILE A 106 -0.85 -14.00 6.63
N GLN A 107 -1.61 -14.82 7.36
CA GLN A 107 -2.31 -14.42 8.59
C GLN A 107 -1.34 -13.91 9.66
N LYS A 108 -0.11 -14.42 9.68
CA LYS A 108 0.94 -13.92 10.58
C LYS A 108 1.26 -12.44 10.36
N ASP A 109 1.28 -11.99 9.09
CA ASP A 109 1.54 -10.59 8.75
C ASP A 109 0.25 -9.76 8.80
N PHE A 110 -0.89 -10.38 8.47
CA PHE A 110 -2.21 -9.74 8.37
C PHE A 110 -3.23 -10.44 9.28
N PRO A 111 -3.08 -10.34 10.61
CA PRO A 111 -3.90 -11.09 11.56
C PRO A 111 -5.39 -10.74 11.48
N ASN A 112 -5.72 -9.52 11.07
CA ASN A 112 -7.10 -9.02 11.03
C ASN A 112 -7.80 -9.22 9.68
N VAL A 113 -7.14 -9.85 8.72
CA VAL A 113 -7.73 -10.10 7.39
C VAL A 113 -8.38 -11.48 7.41
N PRO A 114 -9.67 -11.62 7.04
CA PRO A 114 -10.30 -12.91 6.91
C PRO A 114 -9.82 -13.59 5.62
N LEU A 115 -9.54 -14.90 5.71
CA LEU A 115 -9.06 -15.74 4.60
C LEU A 115 -9.72 -17.14 4.60
N ASN A 116 -10.83 -17.29 5.32
CA ASN A 116 -11.47 -18.59 5.55
C ASN A 116 -12.27 -19.05 4.34
N THR A 117 -12.80 -18.11 3.55
CA THR A 117 -13.61 -18.40 2.37
C THR A 117 -12.90 -18.08 1.07
N ALA A 118 -13.36 -18.73 0.00
CA ALA A 118 -12.98 -18.48 -1.38
C ALA A 118 -12.97 -17.01 -1.77
N GLU A 119 -14.06 -16.32 -1.44
CA GLU A 119 -14.25 -14.94 -1.80
C GLU A 119 -13.30 -14.02 -1.03
N GLU A 120 -13.09 -14.29 0.25
CA GLU A 120 -12.14 -13.54 1.09
C GLU A 120 -10.71 -13.66 0.57
N GLN A 121 -10.29 -14.88 0.24
CA GLN A 121 -8.98 -15.15 -0.36
C GLN A 121 -8.83 -14.41 -1.69
N LEU A 122 -9.85 -14.41 -2.55
CA LEU A 122 -9.82 -13.70 -3.83
C LEU A 122 -9.80 -12.17 -3.64
N ARG A 123 -10.60 -11.64 -2.72
CA ARG A 123 -10.61 -10.20 -2.37
C ARG A 123 -9.22 -9.77 -1.90
N PHE A 124 -8.61 -10.54 -1.00
CA PHE A 124 -7.28 -10.22 -0.48
C PHE A 124 -6.18 -10.38 -1.53
N PHE A 125 -6.27 -11.38 -2.41
CA PHE A 125 -5.35 -11.52 -3.53
C PHE A 125 -5.33 -10.28 -4.43
N LYS A 126 -6.50 -9.72 -4.75
CA LYS A 126 -6.60 -8.47 -5.54
C LYS A 126 -5.92 -7.29 -4.82
N ILE A 127 -6.11 -7.18 -3.50
CA ILE A 127 -5.47 -6.15 -2.67
C ILE A 127 -3.94 -6.29 -2.72
N ILE A 128 -3.39 -7.50 -2.59
CA ILE A 128 -1.95 -7.76 -2.67
C ILE A 128 -1.40 -7.34 -4.03
N ILE A 129 -2.10 -7.65 -5.13
CA ILE A 129 -1.67 -7.23 -6.48
C ILE A 129 -1.58 -5.71 -6.56
N LEU A 130 -2.62 -4.99 -6.12
CA LEU A 130 -2.63 -3.53 -6.14
C LEU A 130 -1.48 -2.93 -5.30
N PHE A 131 -1.16 -3.51 -4.13
CA PHE A 131 -0.01 -3.08 -3.34
C PHE A 131 1.34 -3.32 -4.03
N ASN A 132 1.50 -4.44 -4.74
CA ASN A 132 2.73 -4.71 -5.50
C ASN A 132 2.82 -3.78 -6.72
N VAL A 133 1.72 -3.47 -7.39
CA VAL A 133 1.66 -2.47 -8.48
C VAL A 133 2.06 -1.09 -7.95
N ASN A 134 1.49 -0.67 -6.81
CA ASN A 134 1.86 0.57 -6.12
C ASN A 134 3.37 0.65 -5.83
N SER A 135 3.97 -0.41 -5.27
CA SER A 135 5.41 -0.47 -5.01
C SER A 135 6.24 -0.48 -6.29
N THR A 136 5.84 -1.25 -7.29
CA THR A 136 6.58 -1.41 -8.55
C THR A 136 6.71 -0.10 -9.31
N PHE A 137 5.64 0.69 -9.34
CA PHE A 137 5.64 2.00 -10.00
C PHE A 137 6.51 3.05 -9.31
N GLN A 138 6.94 2.84 -8.06
CA GLN A 138 7.92 3.73 -7.43
C GLN A 138 9.32 3.58 -8.03
N TYR A 139 9.69 2.41 -8.56
CA TYR A 139 11.02 2.16 -9.12
C TYR A 139 11.37 3.04 -10.35
N PRO A 140 10.53 3.13 -11.39
CA PRO A 140 10.82 4.04 -12.49
C PRO A 140 10.80 5.51 -12.07
N ILE A 141 9.94 5.89 -11.11
CA ILE A 141 9.88 7.26 -10.58
C ILE A 141 11.19 7.63 -9.88
N VAL A 142 11.68 6.79 -8.97
CA VAL A 142 12.93 7.07 -8.25
C VAL A 142 14.13 7.10 -9.20
N VAL A 143 14.17 6.21 -10.20
CA VAL A 143 15.21 6.24 -11.24
C VAL A 143 15.16 7.55 -12.03
N ALA A 144 13.97 8.04 -12.38
CA ALA A 144 13.84 9.34 -13.05
C ALA A 144 14.26 10.52 -12.14
N MET A 145 13.84 10.51 -10.87
CA MET A 145 14.08 11.60 -9.91
C MET A 145 15.54 11.72 -9.47
N TRP A 146 16.20 10.59 -9.21
CA TRP A 146 17.57 10.55 -8.70
C TRP A 146 18.62 10.26 -9.77
N GLY A 147 18.24 9.64 -10.89
CA GLY A 147 19.15 9.30 -11.99
C GLY A 147 19.36 10.43 -13.00
N TYR A 148 18.52 11.47 -12.99
CA TYR A 148 18.59 12.57 -13.95
C TYR A 148 18.62 13.92 -13.26
N LYS A 149 19.35 14.87 -13.84
CA LYS A 149 19.25 16.28 -13.47
C LYS A 149 17.87 16.82 -13.83
N TYR A 150 17.41 17.82 -13.10
CA TYR A 150 16.07 18.39 -13.23
C TYR A 150 15.73 18.86 -14.65
N ASP A 151 16.69 19.51 -15.33
CA ASP A 151 16.57 20.10 -16.65
C ASP A 151 16.38 19.08 -17.78
N VAL A 152 16.91 17.87 -17.61
CA VAL A 152 16.83 16.78 -18.60
C VAL A 152 15.99 15.60 -18.13
N ARG A 153 15.26 15.76 -17.01
CA ARG A 153 14.49 14.68 -16.40
C ARG A 153 13.34 14.25 -17.32
N PRO A 154 13.14 12.92 -17.54
CA PRO A 154 12.00 12.42 -18.29
C PRO A 154 10.70 12.55 -17.47
N ASN A 155 10.12 13.75 -17.40
CA ASN A 155 8.95 14.06 -16.58
C ASN A 155 7.71 13.24 -16.94
N ALA A 156 7.62 12.73 -18.18
CA ALA A 156 6.56 11.81 -18.60
C ALA A 156 6.48 10.55 -17.72
N ILE A 157 7.61 10.04 -17.24
CA ILE A 157 7.65 8.89 -16.33
C ILE A 157 6.92 9.23 -15.02
N ILE A 158 7.23 10.37 -14.43
CA ILE A 158 6.61 10.79 -13.17
C ILE A 158 5.11 11.04 -13.36
N ILE A 159 4.74 11.76 -14.42
CA ILE A 159 3.34 12.12 -14.71
C ILE A 159 2.46 10.88 -14.91
N VAL A 160 3.00 9.80 -15.49
CA VAL A 160 2.23 8.56 -15.71
C VAL A 160 2.26 7.66 -14.49
N PHE A 161 3.45 7.34 -13.96
CA PHE A 161 3.58 6.33 -12.92
C PHE A 161 3.13 6.81 -11.54
N LEU A 162 3.30 8.10 -11.20
CA LEU A 162 2.93 8.61 -9.88
C LEU A 162 1.43 8.52 -9.61
N PRO A 163 0.52 9.02 -10.48
CA PRO A 163 -0.92 8.87 -10.26
C PRO A 163 -1.36 7.41 -10.21
N LEU A 164 -0.83 6.56 -11.11
CA LEU A 164 -1.13 5.13 -11.11
C LEU A 164 -0.72 4.45 -9.80
N ALA A 165 0.48 4.77 -9.30
CA ALA A 165 0.96 4.25 -8.03
C ALA A 165 0.07 4.69 -6.87
N MET A 166 -0.29 5.98 -6.83
CA MET A 166 -1.15 6.55 -5.78
C MET A 166 -2.54 5.93 -5.79
N ILE A 167 -3.17 5.80 -6.96
CA ILE A 167 -4.50 5.18 -7.10
C ILE A 167 -4.45 3.73 -6.62
N ALA A 168 -3.49 2.93 -7.10
CA ALA A 168 -3.35 1.54 -6.70
C ALA A 168 -3.17 1.38 -5.18
N GLY A 169 -2.29 2.20 -4.59
CA GLY A 169 -1.99 2.16 -3.15
C GLY A 169 -3.19 2.59 -2.29
N THR A 170 -3.85 3.69 -2.67
CA THR A 170 -5.02 4.22 -1.94
C THR A 170 -6.20 3.26 -2.00
N VAL A 171 -6.52 2.73 -3.20
CA VAL A 171 -7.61 1.76 -3.35
C VAL A 171 -7.34 0.50 -2.54
N ALA A 172 -6.12 -0.05 -2.60
CA ALA A 172 -5.73 -1.21 -1.82
C ALA A 172 -5.83 -0.97 -0.31
N GLY A 173 -5.32 0.17 0.17
CA GLY A 173 -5.34 0.55 1.58
C GLY A 173 -6.75 0.73 2.12
N ILE A 174 -7.61 1.45 1.41
CA ILE A 174 -9.02 1.63 1.78
C ILE A 174 -9.74 0.29 1.79
N TRP A 175 -9.57 -0.52 0.74
CA TRP A 175 -10.24 -1.82 0.63
C TRP A 175 -9.82 -2.77 1.77
N GLN A 176 -8.52 -2.86 2.07
CA GLN A 176 -8.04 -3.63 3.21
C GLN A 176 -8.66 -3.13 4.53
N ALA A 177 -8.64 -1.83 4.78
CA ALA A 177 -9.20 -1.25 6.01
C ALA A 177 -10.71 -1.53 6.16
N LEU A 178 -11.47 -1.51 5.06
CA LEU A 178 -12.89 -1.83 5.07
C LEU A 178 -13.15 -3.31 5.39
N ILE A 179 -12.35 -4.22 4.82
CA ILE A 179 -12.44 -5.66 5.12
C ILE A 179 -12.13 -5.92 6.59
N GLU A 180 -11.04 -5.36 7.12
CA GLU A 180 -10.67 -5.54 8.53
C GLU A 180 -11.74 -4.98 9.47
N ARG A 181 -12.31 -3.80 9.16
CA ARG A 181 -13.38 -3.19 9.96
C ARG A 181 -14.64 -4.06 9.97
N ARG A 182 -15.02 -4.61 8.82
CA ARG A 182 -16.17 -5.52 8.70
C ARG A 182 -15.95 -6.78 9.53
N TYR A 183 -14.79 -7.41 9.37
CA TYR A 183 -14.46 -8.65 10.09
C TYR A 183 -14.45 -8.46 11.61
N LYS A 184 -13.91 -7.34 12.10
CA LYS A 184 -13.95 -7.00 13.53
C LYS A 184 -15.38 -6.84 14.08
N LYS A 185 -16.29 -6.27 13.29
CA LYS A 185 -17.71 -6.14 13.68
C LYS A 185 -18.39 -7.50 13.74
N GLU A 186 -18.12 -8.38 12.78
CA GLU A 186 -18.67 -9.74 12.76
C GLU A 186 -18.19 -10.54 13.98
N LEU A 187 -16.90 -10.47 14.33
CA LEU A 187 -16.37 -11.09 15.55
C LEU A 187 -17.01 -10.55 16.84
N ALA A 188 -17.19 -9.23 16.94
CA ALA A 188 -17.83 -8.61 18.11
C ALA A 188 -19.30 -9.02 18.27
N ALA A 189 -20.03 -9.15 17.16
CA ALA A 189 -21.42 -9.62 17.16
C ALA A 189 -21.51 -11.07 17.66
N LEU A 190 -20.65 -11.96 17.15
CA LEU A 190 -20.60 -13.36 17.58
C LEU A 190 -20.26 -13.52 19.07
N ALA A 191 -19.36 -12.69 19.59
CA ALA A 191 -18.99 -12.70 21.01
C ALA A 191 -20.10 -12.18 21.94
N THR A 192 -21.07 -11.43 21.42
CA THR A 192 -22.22 -10.93 22.20
C THR A 192 -23.38 -11.94 22.21
N THR A 193 -23.42 -12.84 21.22
CA THR A 193 -24.45 -13.88 21.07
C THR A 193 -24.07 -15.23 21.69
N ALA A 194 -22.81 -15.41 22.09
CA ALA A 194 -22.28 -16.61 22.74
C ALA A 194 -22.29 -16.46 24.26
#